data_AF-A0A9W8LK97-F1
#
_entry.id   AF-A0A9W8LK97-F1
#
_cell.length_a   1.000
_cell.length_b   1.000
_cell.length_c   1.000
_cell.angle_alpha   90.00
_cell.angle_beta   90.00
_cell.angle_gamma   90.00
#
_symmetry.space_group_name_H-M   'P 1'
#
loop_
_entity.id
_entity.type
_entity.pdbx_description
1 polymer ?
#
loop_
_entity_poly.entity_id
_entity_poly.type
_entity_poly.pdbx_seq_one_letter_code
_entity_poly.pdbx_strand_id
1 'polypeptide(L)'
;MRSIPYRHAGPRILAQQYRNESTLAGNETAAAAAAAEVDPFDKVDLRVGVIERVSRHEAADSLYVLSINLGEKQDEAAVPRTVVSGLVSYYSQEQLTGKRVVMLANMKPRKLRGITSQGMLLAASSAGANGDISVEVIEACMAARAGDPVTLLGSKYLTEPLGKKTPVKRQRIIDAFIDGLSLDSRMVFYRGKQLMAGSEAIATQSLRTGVIG
;
A
#
# COMPACT_ATOMS: atom_id res chain seq x y z
N MET A 1 -29.46 31.68 51.88
CA MET A 1 -28.52 30.86 51.09
C MET A 1 -27.44 30.35 52.05
N ARG A 2 -27.40 29.04 52.30
CA ARG A 2 -26.52 28.40 53.29
C ARG A 2 -25.21 28.00 52.61
N SER A 3 -24.07 28.52 53.07
CA SER A 3 -22.75 27.97 52.81
C SER A 3 -21.95 28.06 54.11
N ILE A 4 -21.69 26.90 54.71
CA ILE A 4 -20.89 26.70 55.91
C ILE A 4 -19.51 26.18 55.44
N PRO A 5 -18.39 26.58 56.08
CA PRO A 5 -17.06 26.58 55.48
C PRO A 5 -16.30 25.26 55.57
N TYR A 6 -15.29 25.15 54.70
CA TYR A 6 -14.19 24.18 54.76
C TYR A 6 -13.28 24.41 55.98
N ARG A 7 -12.96 23.33 56.71
CA ARG A 7 -11.77 23.15 57.59
C ARG A 7 -11.45 21.65 57.59
N HIS A 8 -10.35 21.18 56.99
CA HIS A 8 -8.94 21.18 57.43
C HIS A 8 -8.50 19.80 57.94
N ALA A 9 -7.21 19.51 57.72
CA ALA A 9 -6.44 18.30 58.06
C ALA A 9 -6.74 17.09 57.16
N GLY A 10 -5.79 16.31 56.68
CA GLY A 10 -4.36 16.15 57.00
C GLY A 10 -3.84 14.93 56.19
N PRO A 11 -2.63 14.42 56.45
CA PRO A 11 -1.64 14.15 55.40
C PRO A 11 -1.59 12.72 54.83
N ARG A 12 -0.80 12.61 53.74
CA ARG A 12 0.08 11.50 53.27
C ARG A 12 -0.13 10.16 53.99
N ILE A 13 -0.15 9.04 53.28
CA ILE A 13 1.09 8.30 52.96
C ILE A 13 0.81 7.20 51.92
N LEU A 14 1.71 7.13 50.94
CA LEU A 14 1.96 5.98 50.06
C LEU A 14 2.35 4.76 50.90
N ALA A 15 1.63 3.65 50.74
CA ALA A 15 2.18 2.32 51.03
C ALA A 15 1.50 1.29 50.12
N GLN A 16 2.24 0.92 49.09
CA GLN A 16 2.01 -0.27 48.30
C GLN A 16 2.25 -1.53 49.15
N GLN A 17 1.47 -2.57 48.82
CA GLN A 17 1.81 -4.01 48.89
C GLN A 17 1.70 -4.76 50.24
N TYR A 18 0.62 -5.53 50.39
CA TYR A 18 0.59 -6.94 50.85
C TYR A 18 -0.66 -7.58 50.21
N ARG A 19 -0.52 -8.40 49.16
CA ARG A 19 -0.37 -9.88 49.17
C ARG A 19 -1.70 -10.64 49.33
N ASN A 20 -2.14 -11.19 48.18
CA ASN A 20 -2.83 -12.47 47.88
C ASN A 20 -3.94 -12.99 48.81
N GLU A 21 -5.12 -13.34 48.26
CA GLU A 21 -5.46 -14.72 47.81
C GLU A 21 -6.89 -14.80 47.23
N SER A 22 -6.97 -15.33 46.01
CA SER A 22 -7.99 -16.21 45.40
C SER A 22 -9.38 -16.35 46.02
N THR A 23 -10.44 -16.14 45.21
CA THR A 23 -11.26 -17.26 44.70
C THR A 23 -12.05 -16.90 43.43
N LEU A 24 -12.09 -17.89 42.55
CA LEU A 24 -12.71 -18.04 41.24
C LEU A 24 -14.22 -17.69 41.16
N ALA A 25 -14.67 -17.08 40.05
CA ALA A 25 -15.68 -17.65 39.14
C ALA A 25 -16.13 -16.63 38.06
N GLY A 26 -15.91 -16.99 36.79
CA GLY A 26 -16.84 -16.69 35.70
C GLY A 26 -16.73 -15.33 35.00
N ASN A 27 -15.93 -15.25 33.93
CA ASN A 27 -16.47 -14.95 32.59
C ASN A 27 -15.41 -15.23 31.49
N GLU A 28 -15.01 -16.50 31.35
CA GLU A 28 -14.67 -17.02 30.04
C GLU A 28 -16.00 -17.27 29.32
N THR A 29 -16.40 -16.31 28.47
CA THR A 29 -16.98 -16.51 27.12
C THR A 29 -17.67 -15.21 26.71
N ALA A 30 -16.89 -14.28 26.19
CA ALA A 30 -17.37 -13.33 25.17
C ALA A 30 -16.48 -13.46 23.93
N ALA A 31 -16.25 -14.71 23.51
CA ALA A 31 -16.00 -15.03 22.11
C ALA A 31 -17.33 -14.84 21.35
N ALA A 32 -17.70 -13.58 21.13
CA ALA A 32 -18.79 -13.19 20.24
C ALA A 32 -18.15 -12.57 19.00
N ALA A 33 -17.97 -13.42 17.99
CA ALA A 33 -17.75 -13.11 16.58
C ALA A 33 -17.78 -11.63 16.20
N ALA A 34 -16.68 -10.91 16.40
CA ALA A 34 -16.31 -9.88 15.45
C ALA A 34 -15.94 -10.65 14.19
N ALA A 35 -16.76 -10.56 13.14
CA ALA A 35 -16.32 -10.93 11.82
C ALA A 35 -15.00 -10.19 11.60
N ALA A 36 -13.86 -10.89 11.65
CA ALA A 36 -12.56 -10.25 11.51
C ALA A 36 -12.61 -9.46 10.20
N GLU A 37 -12.58 -8.13 10.29
CA GLU A 37 -12.55 -7.30 9.11
C GLU A 37 -11.31 -7.72 8.34
N VAL A 38 -11.54 -8.35 7.18
CA VAL A 38 -10.44 -8.85 6.36
C VAL A 38 -9.57 -7.67 5.98
N ASP A 39 -8.28 -7.76 6.29
CA ASP A 39 -7.34 -6.69 6.06
C ASP A 39 -7.37 -6.29 4.56
N PRO A 40 -7.44 -4.99 4.21
CA PRO A 40 -7.41 -4.53 2.83
C PRO A 40 -6.24 -5.10 2.02
N PHE A 41 -5.07 -5.32 2.64
CA PHE A 41 -3.90 -5.94 2.02
C PHE A 41 -4.22 -7.34 1.48
N ASP A 42 -5.01 -8.13 2.20
CA ASP A 42 -5.38 -9.48 1.77
C ASP A 42 -6.30 -9.46 0.54
N LYS A 43 -7.05 -8.37 0.35
CA LYS A 43 -7.97 -8.21 -0.77
C LYS A 43 -7.31 -7.70 -2.04
N VAL A 44 -6.19 -6.99 -1.93
CA VAL A 44 -5.45 -6.47 -3.08
C VAL A 44 -4.47 -7.49 -3.64
N ASP A 45 -4.24 -7.46 -4.96
CA ASP A 45 -3.22 -8.25 -5.64
C ASP A 45 -2.09 -7.31 -6.06
N LEU A 46 -0.99 -7.30 -5.30
CA LEU A 46 0.18 -6.48 -5.58
C LEU A 46 1.25 -7.31 -6.31
N ARG A 47 1.74 -6.77 -7.42
CA ARG A 47 2.69 -7.43 -8.31
C ARG A 47 3.80 -6.51 -8.72
N VAL A 48 4.96 -7.08 -8.99
CA VAL A 48 6.00 -6.42 -9.76
C VAL A 48 5.59 -6.42 -11.23
N GLY A 49 5.57 -5.24 -11.84
CA GLY A 49 5.35 -5.05 -13.27
C GLY A 49 6.54 -4.43 -13.96
N VAL A 50 6.85 -4.88 -15.17
CA VAL A 50 7.92 -4.31 -16.00
C VAL A 50 7.30 -3.39 -17.04
N ILE A 51 7.68 -2.12 -17.05
CA ILE A 51 7.21 -1.17 -18.07
C ILE A 51 7.94 -1.49 -19.39
N GLU A 52 7.23 -2.01 -20.37
CA GLU A 52 7.80 -2.38 -21.68
C GLU A 52 7.73 -1.24 -22.68
N ARG A 53 6.66 -0.45 -22.63
CA ARG A 53 6.46 0.71 -23.51
C ARG A 53 5.77 1.83 -22.77
N VAL A 54 6.11 3.04 -23.16
CA VAL A 54 5.51 4.29 -22.69
C VAL A 54 5.15 5.09 -23.94
N SER A 55 3.93 5.62 -23.98
CA SER A 55 3.51 6.58 -25.00
C SER A 55 2.68 7.69 -24.38
N ARG A 56 2.73 8.90 -24.94
CA ARG A 56 1.86 9.99 -24.49
C ARG A 56 0.41 9.70 -24.84
N HIS A 57 -0.50 10.07 -23.95
CA HIS A 57 -1.93 9.98 -24.21
C HIS A 57 -2.34 11.06 -25.23
N GLU A 58 -3.01 10.67 -26.32
CA GLU A 58 -3.33 11.57 -27.45
C GLU A 58 -4.23 12.75 -27.04
N ALA A 59 -5.18 12.52 -26.14
CA ALA A 59 -6.12 13.53 -25.66
C ALA A 59 -5.78 14.13 -24.28
N ALA A 60 -4.55 13.95 -23.78
CA ALA A 60 -4.17 14.43 -22.44
C ALA A 60 -2.66 14.61 -22.25
N ASP A 61 -2.23 15.87 -22.18
CA ASP A 61 -0.80 16.23 -22.09
C ASP A 61 -0.11 15.74 -20.81
N SER A 62 -0.87 15.55 -19.73
CA SER A 62 -0.34 15.13 -18.44
C SER A 62 -0.29 13.61 -18.26
N LEU A 63 -0.79 12.82 -19.21
CA LEU A 63 -0.95 11.36 -19.05
C LEU A 63 -0.04 10.58 -19.99
N TYR A 64 0.56 9.53 -19.44
CA TYR A 64 1.16 8.44 -20.21
C TYR A 64 0.21 7.25 -20.28
N VAL A 65 0.34 6.51 -21.37
CA VAL A 65 -0.21 5.17 -21.59
C VAL A 65 0.97 4.19 -21.51
N LEU A 66 0.95 3.34 -20.51
CA LEU A 66 2.02 2.41 -20.17
C LEU A 66 1.61 0.99 -20.53
N SER A 67 2.49 0.26 -21.19
CA SER A 67 2.37 -1.19 -21.41
C SER A 67 3.20 -1.89 -20.33
N ILE A 68 2.55 -2.52 -19.36
CA ILE A 68 3.20 -3.10 -18.19
C ILE A 68 3.02 -4.63 -18.18
N ASN A 69 4.12 -5.35 -18.27
CA ASN A 69 4.15 -6.81 -18.23
C ASN A 69 4.11 -7.31 -16.79
N LEU A 70 3.11 -8.13 -16.47
CA LEU A 70 2.93 -8.79 -15.17
C LEU A 70 3.20 -10.30 -15.22
N GLY A 71 3.87 -10.79 -16.27
CA GLY A 71 4.12 -12.22 -16.49
C GLY A 71 2.92 -12.99 -17.05
N GLU A 72 1.85 -12.28 -17.45
CA GLU A 72 0.69 -12.87 -18.10
C GLU A 72 1.06 -13.36 -19.51
N LYS A 73 0.58 -14.54 -19.87
CA LYS A 73 0.83 -15.15 -21.18
C LYS A 73 -0.46 -15.60 -21.85
N GLN A 74 -0.51 -15.46 -23.17
CA GLN A 74 -1.51 -16.07 -24.03
C GLN A 74 -0.78 -16.74 -25.19
N ASP A 75 -0.95 -18.06 -25.34
CA ASP A 75 -0.37 -18.86 -26.43
C ASP A 75 1.15 -18.57 -26.63
N GLU A 76 1.89 -18.56 -25.51
CA GLU A 76 3.33 -18.25 -25.38
C GLU A 76 3.77 -16.78 -25.53
N ALA A 77 2.89 -15.87 -25.97
CA ALA A 77 3.19 -14.44 -26.01
C ALA A 77 2.88 -13.74 -24.67
N ALA A 78 3.73 -12.80 -24.26
CA ALA A 78 3.43 -11.95 -23.10
C ALA A 78 2.27 -11.01 -23.42
N VAL A 79 1.32 -10.89 -22.48
CA VAL A 79 0.16 -10.00 -22.59
C VAL A 79 0.32 -8.86 -21.57
N PRO A 80 0.96 -7.75 -21.95
CA PRO A 80 1.09 -6.62 -21.05
C PRO A 80 -0.24 -5.90 -20.85
N ARG A 81 -0.40 -5.28 -19.68
CA ARG A 81 -1.56 -4.48 -19.33
C ARG A 81 -1.37 -3.03 -19.70
N THR A 82 -2.43 -2.41 -20.18
CA THR A 82 -2.49 -0.96 -20.37
C THR A 82 -2.76 -0.27 -19.05
N VAL A 83 -1.89 0.67 -18.66
CA VAL A 83 -2.06 1.51 -17.47
C VAL A 83 -1.92 2.97 -17.86
N VAL A 84 -2.89 3.80 -17.47
CA VAL A 84 -2.84 5.25 -17.73
C VAL A 84 -2.44 5.96 -16.46
N SER A 85 -1.36 6.75 -16.50
CA SER A 85 -0.81 7.41 -15.30
C SER A 85 -0.33 8.84 -15.58
N GLY A 86 -0.47 9.72 -14.58
CA GLY A 86 -0.16 11.14 -14.65
C GLY A 86 1.32 11.46 -14.40
N LEU A 87 2.23 10.84 -15.16
CA LEU A 87 3.68 10.90 -14.91
C LEU A 87 4.45 11.81 -15.88
N VAL A 88 3.79 12.44 -16.85
CA VAL A 88 4.47 13.21 -17.93
C VAL A 88 5.29 14.38 -17.39
N SER A 89 4.84 15.02 -16.32
CA SER A 89 5.55 16.15 -15.70
C SER A 89 6.77 15.73 -14.87
N TYR A 90 6.92 14.44 -14.56
CA TYR A 90 7.90 13.94 -13.60
C TYR A 90 8.94 13.01 -14.24
N TYR A 91 8.59 12.39 -15.36
CA TYR A 91 9.44 11.42 -16.03
C TYR A 91 9.44 11.61 -17.54
N SER A 92 10.60 11.36 -18.15
CA SER A 92 10.68 11.05 -19.57
C SER A 92 10.24 9.59 -19.84
N GLN A 93 9.97 9.27 -21.10
CA GLN A 93 9.57 7.91 -21.50
C GLN A 93 10.71 6.90 -21.27
N GLU A 94 11.94 7.35 -21.51
CA GLU A 94 13.17 6.57 -21.37
C GLU A 94 13.46 6.27 -19.90
N GLN A 95 13.15 7.20 -19.00
CA GLN A 95 13.32 6.98 -17.56
C GLN A 95 12.34 5.93 -17.01
N LEU A 96 11.14 5.80 -17.59
CA LEU A 96 10.14 4.83 -17.16
C LEU A 96 10.32 3.45 -17.80
N THR A 97 10.76 3.40 -19.05
CA THR A 97 10.91 2.15 -19.79
C THR A 97 11.93 1.23 -19.10
N GLY A 98 11.56 -0.03 -18.87
CA GLY A 98 12.38 -1.04 -18.19
C GLY A 98 12.32 -1.00 -16.66
N LYS A 99 11.68 0.01 -16.05
CA LYS A 99 11.48 0.04 -14.59
C LYS A 99 10.58 -1.11 -14.13
N ARG A 100 10.90 -1.63 -12.95
CA ARG A 100 10.13 -2.64 -12.22
C ARG A 100 9.29 -1.93 -11.16
N VAL A 101 8.03 -1.69 -11.47
CA VAL A 101 7.11 -0.92 -10.62
C VAL A 101 6.19 -1.84 -9.83
N VAL A 102 5.65 -1.35 -8.72
CA VAL A 102 4.61 -2.06 -7.98
C VAL A 102 3.23 -1.72 -8.54
N MET A 103 2.49 -2.76 -8.88
CA MET A 103 1.18 -2.71 -9.53
C MET A 103 0.11 -3.31 -8.64
N LEU A 104 -0.99 -2.59 -8.48
CA LEU A 104 -2.25 -3.10 -8.00
C LEU A 104 -3.03 -3.72 -9.17
N ALA A 105 -3.04 -5.05 -9.24
CA ALA A 105 -3.40 -5.83 -10.41
C ALA A 105 -4.83 -6.39 -10.42
N ASN A 106 -5.60 -6.32 -9.33
CA ASN A 106 -6.97 -6.84 -9.29
C ASN A 106 -8.04 -5.76 -9.14
N MET A 107 -7.77 -4.53 -9.60
CA MET A 107 -8.81 -3.50 -9.71
C MET A 107 -9.73 -3.78 -10.89
N LYS A 108 -10.97 -3.30 -10.81
CA LYS A 108 -11.82 -3.22 -12.00
C LYS A 108 -11.19 -2.24 -13.00
N PRO A 109 -11.08 -2.62 -14.30
CA PRO A 109 -10.61 -1.70 -15.31
C PRO A 109 -11.45 -0.42 -15.35
N ARG A 110 -10.79 0.72 -15.51
CA ARG A 110 -11.43 2.05 -15.55
C ARG A 110 -11.00 2.79 -16.81
N LYS A 111 -11.96 3.41 -17.48
CA LYS A 111 -11.66 4.32 -18.59
C LYS A 111 -11.15 5.65 -18.05
N LEU A 112 -10.00 6.08 -18.54
CA LEU A 112 -9.41 7.39 -18.33
C LEU A 112 -9.25 8.04 -19.69
N ARG A 113 -10.05 9.08 -19.94
CA ARG A 113 -10.06 9.85 -21.21
C ARG A 113 -10.11 8.97 -22.48
N GLY A 114 -10.90 7.90 -22.42
CA GLY A 114 -11.15 7.00 -23.55
C GLY A 114 -10.32 5.71 -23.52
N ILE A 115 -9.18 5.69 -22.83
CA ILE A 115 -8.32 4.50 -22.72
C ILE A 115 -8.65 3.73 -21.44
N THR A 116 -8.79 2.41 -21.55
CA THR A 116 -9.06 1.53 -20.40
C THR A 116 -7.75 1.22 -19.66
N SER A 117 -7.60 1.74 -18.45
CA SER A 117 -6.53 1.36 -17.52
C SER A 117 -6.90 0.06 -16.79
N GLN A 118 -6.01 -0.93 -16.82
CA GLN A 118 -6.19 -2.30 -16.30
C GLN A 118 -5.45 -2.55 -14.98
N GLY A 119 -5.23 -1.48 -14.22
CA GLY A 119 -4.58 -1.50 -12.92
C GLY A 119 -4.14 -0.10 -12.51
N MET A 120 -3.37 -0.05 -11.45
CA MET A 120 -2.78 1.16 -10.90
C MET A 120 -1.35 0.85 -10.48
N LEU A 121 -0.38 1.62 -11.00
CA LEU A 121 0.98 1.58 -10.47
C LEU A 121 1.04 2.49 -9.25
N LEU A 122 1.81 2.10 -8.23
CA LEU A 122 1.98 2.91 -7.03
C LEU A 122 3.13 3.89 -7.21
N ALA A 123 2.93 5.13 -6.77
CA ALA A 123 3.95 6.15 -6.72
C ALA A 123 3.92 6.86 -5.36
N ALA A 124 5.06 7.41 -4.97
CA ALA A 124 5.20 8.30 -3.83
C ALA A 124 5.33 9.74 -4.32
N SER A 125 4.76 10.67 -3.56
CA SER A 125 4.92 12.10 -3.80
C SER A 125 5.30 12.85 -2.53
N SER A 126 6.08 13.91 -2.68
CA SER A 126 6.50 14.75 -1.56
C SER A 126 6.59 16.20 -2.01
N ALA A 127 6.12 17.11 -1.15
CA ALA A 127 6.23 18.54 -1.38
C ALA A 127 7.57 19.04 -0.82
N GLY A 128 8.36 19.69 -1.68
CA GLY A 128 9.58 20.38 -1.29
C GLY A 128 9.29 21.69 -0.56
N ALA A 129 10.32 22.26 0.07
CA ALA A 129 10.21 23.50 0.84
C ALA A 129 9.68 24.70 0.03
N ASN A 130 9.90 24.69 -1.29
CA ASN A 130 9.47 25.75 -2.20
C ASN A 130 8.09 25.49 -2.82
N GLY A 131 7.40 24.42 -2.42
CA GLY A 131 6.11 24.01 -2.97
C GLY A 131 6.19 23.08 -4.18
N ASP A 132 7.38 22.81 -4.71
CA ASP A 132 7.57 21.87 -5.80
C ASP A 132 7.21 20.44 -5.38
N ILE A 133 6.43 19.74 -6.20
CA ILE A 133 6.04 18.36 -5.93
C ILE A 133 7.01 17.42 -6.66
N SER A 134 7.70 16.57 -5.90
CA SER A 134 8.47 15.45 -6.43
C SER A 134 7.61 14.19 -6.44
N VAL A 135 7.68 13.41 -7.51
CA VAL A 135 6.97 12.13 -7.64
C VAL A 135 7.96 11.04 -8.04
N GLU A 136 7.96 9.93 -7.32
CA GLU A 136 8.73 8.74 -7.67
C GLU A 136 7.84 7.51 -7.76
N VAL A 137 7.97 6.72 -8.82
CA VAL A 137 7.32 5.41 -8.87
C VAL A 137 7.90 4.50 -7.78
N ILE A 138 7.07 3.65 -7.19
CA ILE A 138 7.53 2.65 -6.23
C ILE A 138 8.12 1.47 -7.00
N GLU A 139 9.38 1.17 -6.72
CA GLU A 139 10.18 0.22 -7.47
C GLU A 139 10.51 -1.05 -6.68
N ALA A 140 10.59 -2.16 -7.42
CA ALA A 140 11.21 -3.39 -6.97
C ALA A 140 12.64 -3.48 -7.50
N CYS A 141 13.49 -4.29 -6.85
CA CYS A 141 14.85 -4.50 -7.30
C CYS A 141 14.91 -5.10 -8.72
N MET A 142 16.06 -4.96 -9.39
CA MET A 142 16.28 -5.52 -10.73
C MET A 142 16.22 -7.05 -10.80
N ALA A 143 16.40 -7.75 -9.67
CA ALA A 143 16.30 -9.21 -9.62
C ALA A 143 14.84 -9.72 -9.64
N ALA A 144 13.87 -8.87 -9.25
CA ALA A 144 12.45 -9.22 -9.28
C ALA A 144 11.97 -9.42 -10.73
N ARG A 145 11.06 -10.36 -10.93
CA ARG A 145 10.51 -10.72 -12.24
C ARG A 145 9.10 -10.14 -12.41
N ALA A 146 8.70 -9.97 -13.65
CA ALA A 146 7.32 -9.61 -13.97
C ALA A 146 6.36 -10.65 -13.37
N GLY A 147 5.38 -10.18 -12.59
CA GLY A 147 4.40 -11.02 -11.90
C GLY A 147 4.81 -11.50 -10.51
N ASP A 148 6.05 -11.22 -10.08
CA ASP A 148 6.47 -11.55 -8.71
C ASP A 148 5.54 -10.86 -7.71
N PRO A 149 5.13 -11.56 -6.66
CA PRO A 149 4.26 -10.99 -5.66
C PRO A 149 4.97 -9.96 -4.80
N VAL A 150 4.24 -8.92 -4.43
CA VAL A 150 4.64 -8.01 -3.36
C VAL A 150 3.96 -8.44 -2.06
N THR A 151 4.76 -8.72 -1.06
CA THR A 151 4.36 -9.32 0.22
C THR A 151 4.82 -8.48 1.39
N LEU A 152 4.37 -8.81 2.60
CA LEU A 152 4.86 -8.18 3.83
C LEU A 152 6.06 -8.96 4.38
N LEU A 153 7.04 -8.25 4.93
CA LEU A 153 8.20 -8.86 5.60
C LEU A 153 7.74 -9.80 6.73
N GLY A 154 8.33 -11.00 6.78
CA GLY A 154 8.01 -12.03 7.77
C GLY A 154 6.68 -12.75 7.51
N SER A 155 5.99 -12.41 6.43
CA SER A 155 4.73 -13.03 6.07
C SER A 155 4.96 -14.35 5.33
N LYS A 156 4.24 -15.42 5.69
CA LYS A 156 4.25 -16.69 4.94
C LYS A 156 3.33 -16.65 3.72
N TYR A 157 3.02 -15.46 3.20
CA TYR A 157 2.04 -15.31 2.12
C TYR A 157 2.60 -15.97 0.86
N LEU A 158 2.21 -17.23 0.67
CA LEU A 158 2.11 -17.85 -0.63
C LEU A 158 1.03 -17.04 -1.35
N THR A 159 1.45 -16.02 -2.09
CA THR A 159 0.49 -15.31 -2.92
C THR A 159 -0.06 -16.28 -3.95
N GLU A 160 -1.38 -16.30 -4.07
CA GLU A 160 -2.05 -17.01 -5.16
C GLU A 160 -1.46 -16.58 -6.50
N PRO A 161 -1.52 -17.42 -7.56
CA PRO A 161 -1.15 -16.99 -8.90
C PRO A 161 -1.91 -15.73 -9.33
N LEU A 162 -1.27 -14.91 -10.17
CA LEU A 162 -1.89 -13.70 -10.73
C LEU A 162 -3.25 -14.01 -11.35
N GLY A 163 -4.24 -13.16 -11.08
CA GLY A 163 -5.60 -13.28 -11.63
C GLY A 163 -6.51 -14.26 -10.89
N LYS A 164 -6.03 -14.93 -9.83
CA LYS A 164 -6.89 -15.77 -8.96
C LYS A 164 -7.63 -14.96 -7.90
N LYS A 165 -7.08 -13.83 -7.46
CA LYS A 165 -7.78 -12.94 -6.54
C LYS A 165 -8.99 -12.30 -7.21
N THR A 166 -10.10 -12.29 -6.48
CA THR A 166 -11.34 -11.64 -6.94
C THR A 166 -11.08 -10.15 -7.20
N PRO A 167 -11.63 -9.55 -8.28
CA PRO A 167 -11.50 -8.12 -8.50
C PRO A 167 -12.06 -7.29 -7.35
N VAL A 168 -11.30 -6.30 -6.88
CA VAL A 168 -11.73 -5.38 -5.83
C VAL A 168 -12.84 -4.49 -6.39
N LYS A 169 -14.07 -4.71 -5.92
CA LYS A 169 -15.26 -4.01 -6.43
C LYS A 169 -15.56 -2.71 -5.70
N ARG A 170 -15.02 -2.50 -4.51
CA ARG A 170 -15.35 -1.37 -3.62
C ARG A 170 -14.14 -0.45 -3.50
N GLN A 171 -14.28 0.80 -3.95
CA GLN A 171 -13.22 1.81 -3.89
C GLN A 171 -12.66 1.98 -2.47
N ARG A 172 -13.53 1.98 -1.44
CA ARG A 172 -13.13 2.05 -0.03
C ARG A 172 -12.08 1.03 0.42
N ILE A 173 -11.98 -0.13 -0.23
CA ILE A 173 -10.96 -1.15 0.10
C ILE A 173 -9.60 -0.72 -0.44
N ILE A 174 -9.59 -0.13 -1.64
CA ILE A 174 -8.39 0.43 -2.26
C ILE A 174 -7.93 1.62 -1.43
N ASP A 175 -8.85 2.53 -1.09
CA ASP A 175 -8.54 3.71 -0.27
C ASP A 175 -7.96 3.28 1.09
N ALA A 176 -8.62 2.36 1.81
CA ALA A 176 -8.11 1.83 3.07
C ALA A 176 -6.77 1.07 2.96
N PHE A 177 -6.48 0.49 1.78
CA PHE A 177 -5.17 -0.10 1.49
C PHE A 177 -4.11 1.00 1.31
N ILE A 178 -4.39 2.02 0.50
CA ILE A 178 -3.50 3.15 0.25
C ILE A 178 -3.24 3.95 1.54
N ASP A 179 -4.27 4.20 2.35
CA ASP A 179 -4.15 4.88 3.66
C ASP A 179 -3.27 4.09 4.65
N GLY A 180 -3.16 2.77 4.46
CA GLY A 180 -2.27 1.93 5.25
C GLY A 180 -0.83 1.97 4.80
N LEU A 181 -0.53 2.53 3.62
CA LEU A 181 0.82 2.65 3.09
C LEU A 181 1.55 3.85 3.70
N SER A 182 2.85 3.66 3.91
CA SER A 182 3.74 4.71 4.40
C SER A 182 5.13 4.55 3.78
N LEU A 183 5.84 5.66 3.71
CA LEU A 183 7.19 5.74 3.17
C LEU A 183 8.13 6.27 4.25
N ASP A 184 9.10 5.44 4.63
CA ASP A 184 10.15 5.84 5.57
C ASP A 184 11.52 5.38 5.06
N SER A 185 12.49 6.30 5.08
CA SER A 185 13.86 6.04 4.64
C SER A 185 13.95 5.38 3.25
N ARG A 186 13.02 5.74 2.35
CA ARG A 186 12.77 5.18 1.00
C ARG A 186 12.06 3.81 0.97
N MET A 187 11.90 3.14 2.10
CA MET A 187 11.25 1.84 2.17
C MET A 187 9.73 2.01 2.32
N VAL A 188 8.98 1.17 1.62
CA VAL A 188 7.52 1.19 1.67
C VAL A 188 7.02 0.21 2.73
N PHE A 189 6.08 0.66 3.56
CA PHE A 189 5.47 -0.14 4.61
C PHE A 189 3.96 -0.12 4.47
N TYR A 190 3.30 -1.22 4.83
CA TYR A 190 1.87 -1.28 5.08
C TYR A 190 1.64 -1.56 6.56
N ARG A 191 0.99 -0.62 7.27
CA ARG A 191 0.69 -0.74 8.71
C ARG A 191 1.92 -1.18 9.53
N GLY A 192 3.08 -0.57 9.25
CA GLY A 192 4.35 -0.83 9.92
C GLY A 192 5.13 -2.07 9.45
N LYS A 193 4.60 -2.87 8.52
CA LYS A 193 5.30 -4.02 7.93
C LYS A 193 5.85 -3.66 6.55
N GLN A 194 7.13 -3.91 6.34
CA GLN A 194 7.81 -3.56 5.09
C GLN A 194 7.28 -4.38 3.91
N LEU A 195 7.09 -3.74 2.76
CA LEU A 195 6.77 -4.40 1.50
C LEU A 195 8.03 -5.00 0.88
N MET A 196 7.91 -6.22 0.39
CA MET A 196 9.00 -7.03 -0.14
C MET A 196 8.59 -7.67 -1.47
N ALA A 197 9.54 -7.77 -2.41
CA ALA A 197 9.47 -8.68 -3.55
C ALA A 197 10.52 -9.78 -3.35
N GLY A 198 10.06 -10.97 -2.94
CA GLY A 198 10.98 -12.02 -2.47
C GLY A 198 11.74 -11.58 -1.22
N SER A 199 13.07 -11.60 -1.27
CA SER A 199 13.95 -11.13 -0.18
C SER A 199 14.29 -9.64 -0.25
N GLU A 200 13.82 -8.94 -1.28
CA GLU A 200 14.27 -7.58 -1.60
C GLU A 200 13.21 -6.54 -1.22
N ALA A 201 13.66 -5.42 -0.68
CA ALA A 201 12.79 -4.34 -0.26
C ALA A 201 12.12 -3.65 -1.45
N ILE A 202 10.83 -3.33 -1.31
CA ILE A 202 10.16 -2.34 -2.16
C ILE A 202 10.53 -0.94 -1.66
N ALA A 203 10.96 -0.09 -2.60
CA ALA A 203 11.49 1.22 -2.26
C ALA A 203 11.26 2.26 -3.36
N THR A 204 11.41 3.52 -2.98
CA THR A 204 11.63 4.64 -3.91
C THR A 204 13.13 4.77 -4.22
N GLN A 205 13.48 5.51 -5.27
CA GLN A 205 14.87 5.70 -5.67
C GLN A 205 15.59 6.64 -4.70
N SER A 206 15.03 7.83 -4.49
CA SER A 206 15.63 8.89 -3.68
C SER A 206 14.67 9.50 -2.65
N LEU A 207 13.36 9.46 -2.90
CA LEU A 207 12.35 10.10 -2.07
C LEU A 207 12.21 9.38 -0.71
N ARG A 208 12.70 9.99 0.37
CA ARG A 208 12.79 9.32 1.69
C ARG A 208 11.45 9.22 2.41
N THR A 209 10.58 10.21 2.24
CA THR A 209 9.30 10.37 2.94
C THR A 209 8.29 11.05 2.02
N GLY A 210 7.01 10.68 2.13
CA GLY A 210 5.96 11.26 1.30
C GLY A 210 4.64 10.50 1.44
N VAL A 211 3.67 10.87 0.60
CA VAL A 211 2.38 10.20 0.49
C VAL A 211 2.43 9.22 -0.68
N ILE A 212 1.91 8.01 -0.48
CA ILE A 212 1.83 6.98 -1.52
C ILE A 212 0.42 6.94 -2.08
N GLY A 213 0.28 6.76 -3.40
CA GLY A 213 -1.00 6.64 -4.10
C GLY A 213 -0.87 5.97 -5.46
#